data_AF-A0A8T6T0E0-F1
#
_entry.id   AF-A0A8T6T0E0-F1
#
_cell.length_a   1.000
_cell.length_b   1.000
_cell.length_c   1.000
_cell.angle_alpha   90.00
_cell.angle_beta   90.00
_cell.angle_gamma   90.00
#
_symmetry.space_group_name_H-M   'P 1'
#
loop_
_entity.id
_entity.type
_entity.pdbx_description
1 polymer ?
#
loop_
_entity_poly.entity_id
_entity_poly.type
_entity_poly.pdbx_seq_one_letter_code
_entity_poly.pdbx_strand_id
1 'polypeptide(L)' 'MGKLVGFPEEGELVVGTVVKVENFGAFVSLEEYPGKEGFIHVAEVAPGWVKYIRDYVRENQKIVTKV' A
#
# COMPACT_ATOMS: atom_id res chain seq x y z
N MET A 1 -15.02 11.16 8.99
CA MET A 1 -14.71 10.94 7.56
C MET A 1 -15.48 9.71 7.12
N GLY A 2 -16.35 9.82 6.12
CA GLY A 2 -17.19 8.70 5.67
C GLY A 2 -16.37 7.63 4.94
N LYS A 3 -16.73 6.36 5.13
CA LYS A 3 -16.17 5.27 4.33
C LYS A 3 -16.66 5.42 2.88
N LEU A 4 -15.75 5.31 1.92
CA LEU A 4 -16.03 5.44 0.50
C LEU A 4 -16.54 4.10 -0.07
N VAL A 5 -17.35 4.17 -1.13
CA VAL A 5 -17.93 3.01 -1.81
C VAL A 5 -17.26 2.88 -3.17
N GLY A 6 -16.82 1.68 -3.52
CA GLY A 6 -16.17 1.39 -4.80
C GLY A 6 -14.66 1.17 -4.67
N PHE A 7 -13.93 1.56 -5.70
CA PHE A 7 -12.47 1.55 -5.73
C PHE A 7 -11.97 2.99 -5.89
N PRO A 8 -10.76 3.31 -5.41
CA PRO A 8 -10.13 4.59 -5.69
C PRO A 8 -9.86 4.78 -7.18
N GLU A 9 -9.76 6.05 -7.61
CA GLU A 9 -9.44 6.41 -8.99
C GLU A 9 -7.93 6.45 -9.23
N GLU A 10 -7.49 6.31 -10.49
CA GLU A 10 -6.07 6.40 -10.85
C GLU A 10 -5.50 7.77 -10.47
N GLY A 11 -4.36 7.78 -9.79
CA GLY A 11 -3.71 8.99 -9.30
C GLY A 11 -4.22 9.49 -7.95
N GLU A 12 -5.24 8.87 -7.37
CA GLU A 12 -5.74 9.21 -6.04
C GLU A 12 -4.73 8.84 -4.94
N LEU A 13 -4.60 9.70 -3.93
CA LEU A 13 -3.80 9.42 -2.73
C LEU A 13 -4.67 8.76 -1.68
N VAL A 14 -4.31 7.55 -1.28
CA VAL A 14 -5.05 6.74 -0.31
C VAL A 14 -4.18 6.41 0.90
N VAL A 15 -4.78 6.40 2.08
CA VAL A 15 -4.15 5.90 3.31
C VAL A 15 -4.42 4.41 3.44
N GLY A 16 -3.37 3.64 3.69
CA GLY A 16 -3.50 2.21 3.92
C GLY A 16 -2.56 1.67 4.98
N THR A 17 -2.95 0.54 5.56
CA THR A 17 -2.13 -0.21 6.53
C THR A 17 -1.55 -1.44 5.85
N VAL A 18 -0.23 -1.61 5.91
CA VAL A 18 0.46 -2.80 5.37
C VAL A 18 0.03 -4.03 6.16
N VAL A 19 -0.60 -5.00 5.50
CA VAL A 19 -1.09 -6.24 6.11
C VAL A 19 -0.13 -7.40 5.93
N LYS A 20 0.67 -7.39 4.85
CA LYS A 20 1.62 -8.46 4.55
C LYS A 20 2.77 -7.93 3.69
N VAL A 21 3.99 -8.39 3.98
CA VAL A 21 5.18 -8.05 3.19
C VAL A 21 5.79 -9.33 2.62
N GLU A 22 5.89 -9.40 1.30
CA GLU A 22 6.51 -10.47 0.53
C GLU A 22 7.75 -9.93 -0.20
N ASN A 23 8.66 -10.81 -0.65
CA ASN A 23 9.90 -10.36 -1.31
C ASN A 23 9.65 -9.54 -2.61
N PHE A 24 8.50 -9.74 -3.25
CA PHE A 24 8.13 -9.06 -4.50
C PHE A 24 7.20 -7.85 -4.30
N GLY A 25 6.72 -7.59 -3.07
CA GLY A 25 5.79 -6.49 -2.84
C GLY A 25 5.11 -6.51 -1.47
N ALA A 26 4.24 -5.54 -1.24
CA ALA A 26 3.48 -5.40 -0.01
C ALA A 26 1.97 -5.32 -0.29
N PHE A 27 1.19 -5.98 0.56
CA PHE A 27 -0.27 -5.90 0.55
C PHE A 27 -0.71 -4.86 1.57
N VAL A 28 -1.66 -4.02 1.20
CA VAL A 28 -2.08 -2.85 1.97
C VAL A 28 -3.59 -2.81 2.05
N SER A 29 -4.16 -2.80 3.25
CA SER A 29 -5.59 -2.58 3.45
C SER A 29 -5.90 -1.08 3.42
N LEU A 30 -6.88 -0.68 2.61
CA LEU A 30 -7.24 0.73 2.42
C LEU A 30 -8.18 1.20 3.53
N GLU A 31 -7.81 2.24 4.28
CA GLU A 31 -8.59 2.69 5.44
C GLU A 31 -9.93 3.34 5.03
N GLU A 32 -9.92 4.06 3.91
CA GLU A 32 -11.07 4.78 3.38
C GLU A 32 -12.01 3.88 2.56
N TYR A 33 -11.52 2.73 2.07
CA TYR A 33 -12.24 1.78 1.22
C TYR A 33 -12.38 0.41 1.93
N PRO A 34 -13.45 0.20 2.70
CA PRO A 34 -13.60 -0.99 3.54
C PRO A 34 -13.57 -2.29 2.74
N GLY A 35 -12.75 -3.24 3.20
CA GLY A 35 -12.62 -4.56 2.56
C GLY A 35 -11.87 -4.52 1.23
N LYS A 36 -11.22 -3.40 0.89
CA LYS A 36 -10.33 -3.30 -0.27
C LYS A 36 -8.87 -3.44 0.17
N GLU A 37 -8.14 -4.19 -0.65
CA GLU A 37 -6.70 -4.37 -0.52
C GLU A 37 -6.02 -3.88 -1.80
N GLY A 38 -4.94 -3.13 -1.62
CA GLY A 38 -4.00 -2.73 -2.65
C GLY A 38 -2.73 -3.58 -2.60
N PHE A 39 -2.00 -3.58 -3.71
CA PHE A 39 -0.71 -4.23 -3.84
C PHE A 39 0.33 -3.23 -4.34
N ILE A 40 1.45 -3.15 -3.64
CA ILE A 40 2.59 -2.30 -4.02
C ILE A 40 3.73 -3.22 -4.45
N HIS A 41 4.11 -3.15 -5.72
CA HIS A 41 5.24 -3.90 -6.24
C HIS A 41 6.56 -3.37 -5.65
N VAL A 42 7.55 -4.23 -5.43
CA VAL A 42 8.85 -3.84 -4.82
C VAL A 42 9.55 -2.68 -5.54
N ALA A 43 9.36 -2.55 -6.85
CA ALA A 43 9.91 -1.45 -7.65
C ALA A 43 9.28 -0.08 -7.33
N GLU A 44 8.08 -0.06 -6.76
CA GLU A 44 7.35 1.17 -6.40
C GLU A 44 7.62 1.61 -4.95
N VAL A 45 8.32 0.78 -4.16
CA VAL A 45 8.58 1.05 -2.73
C VAL A 45 9.69 2.09 -2.54
N ALA A 46 10.68 2.10 -3.43
CA ALA A 46 11.79 3.05 -3.38
C ALA A 46 12.44 3.25 -4.76
N PRO A 47 13.05 4.42 -5.03
CA PRO A 47 13.79 4.63 -6.27
C PRO A 47 15.07 3.79 -6.28
N GLY A 48 15.32 3.09 -7.38
CA GLY A 48 16.53 2.30 -7.60
C GLY A 48 16.40 0.84 -7.17
N TRP A 49 17.54 0.18 -6.93
CA TRP A 49 17.54 -1.25 -6.61
C TRP A 49 17.22 -1.50 -5.13
N VAL A 50 16.13 -2.22 -4.89
CA VAL A 50 15.71 -2.66 -3.55
C VAL A 50 16.28 -4.04 -3.27
N LYS A 51 17.24 -4.12 -2.33
CA LYS A 51 17.81 -5.40 -1.89
C LYS A 51 16.87 -6.16 -0.95
N TYR A 52 16.29 -5.47 0.02
CA TYR A 52 15.31 -6.03 0.95
C TYR A 52 14.15 -5.05 1.14
N ILE A 53 12.95 -5.45 0.71
CA ILE A 53 11.74 -4.65 0.85
C ILE A 53 11.40 -4.30 2.31
N ARG A 54 11.76 -5.19 3.25
CA ARG A 54 11.50 -5.05 4.70
C ARG A 54 12.29 -3.91 5.35
N ASP A 55 13.29 -3.37 4.65
CA ASP A 55 14.01 -2.17 5.09
C ASP A 55 13.16 -0.90 4.91
N TYR A 56 12.14 -0.95 4.04
CA TYR A 56 11.31 0.18 3.66
C TYR A 56 9.88 0.09 4.21
N VAL A 57 9.31 -1.13 4.22
CA VAL A 57 7.92 -1.36 4.64
C VAL A 57 7.81 -2.52 5.63
N ARG A 58 6.93 -2.38 6.62
CA ARG A 58 6.68 -3.37 7.68
C ARG A 58 5.19 -3.61 7.87
N GLU A 59 4.85 -4.81 8.32
CA GLU A 59 3.47 -5.14 8.71
C GLU A 59 2.98 -4.19 9.82
N ASN A 60 1.71 -3.80 9.75
CA ASN A 60 1.03 -2.80 10.59
C ASN A 60 1.52 -1.34 10.40
N GLN A 61 2.39 -1.07 9.42
CA GLN A 61 2.77 0.30 9.09
C GLN A 61 1.64 1.00 8.33
N LYS A 62 1.25 2.19 8.78
CA LYS A 62 0.40 3.10 8.00
C LYS A 62 1.23 3.87 6.99
N ILE A 63 0.77 3.89 5.74
CA ILE A 63 1.42 4.56 4.61
C ILE A 63 0.39 5.33 3.80
N VAL A 64 0.85 6.40 3.14
CA VAL A 64 0.11 7.07 2.06
C VAL A 64 0.67 6.57 0.75
N THR A 65 -0.19 6.06 -0.12
CA THR A 65 0.20 5.61 -1.46
C THR A 65 -0.67 6.28 -2.51
N LYS A 66 -0.16 6.33 -3.73
CA LYS A 66 -0.93 6.74 -4.90
C LYS A 66 -1.40 5.49 -5.63
N VAL A 67 -2.63 5.52 -6.16
CA VAL A 67 -3.19 4.49 -7.04
C VAL A 67 -2.67 4.64 -8.46
#